data_AF-A0A7M4ATV5-F1
#
_entry.id   AF-A0A7M4ATV5-F1
#
_cell.length_a   1.000
_cell.length_b   1.000
_cell.length_c   1.000
_cell.angle_alpha   90.00
_cell.angle_beta   90.00
_cell.angle_gamma   90.00
#
_symmetry.space_group_name_H-M   'P 1'
#
loop_
_entity.id
_entity.type
_entity.pdbx_description
1 polymer ?
#
loop_
_entity_poly.entity_id
_entity_poly.type
_entity_poly.pdbx_seq_one_letter_code
_entity_poly.pdbx_strand_id
1 'polypeptide(L)'
;MNRRTVFWFTNIVGPLILVSYWRGVGAFDDPLVYWGDVPPSMQTFIVPWMFVAATGYLMMFQRFFFAWSEEEIAALHWPGGVADGQGVRRLFILYAAFLLTSMLWIDLTRMYILSPSTLGAVVVVVVLWIAGLASVGFGVLVWPSRHRLKGANIALAGCLMLSIQCTGWDAIYWVMNFGW
;
A
#
# COMPACT_ATOMS: atom_id res chain seq x y z
N MET A 1 16.48 -13.91 -6.17
CA MET A 1 15.60 -13.79 -4.98
C MET A 1 14.42 -14.70 -5.18
N ASN A 2 14.01 -15.45 -4.16
CA ASN A 2 12.92 -16.42 -4.29
C ASN A 2 11.58 -15.83 -3.79
N ARG A 3 10.48 -16.43 -4.24
CA ARG A 3 9.12 -16.00 -3.85
C ARG A 3 8.87 -16.14 -2.34
N ARG A 4 9.52 -17.12 -1.70
CA ARG A 4 9.43 -17.38 -0.26
C ARG A 4 9.96 -16.22 0.59
N THR A 5 11.03 -15.54 0.17
CA THR A 5 11.55 -14.35 0.84
C THR A 5 10.49 -13.25 0.88
N VAL A 6 9.85 -12.98 -0.26
CA VAL A 6 8.80 -11.95 -0.35
C VAL A 6 7.61 -12.33 0.53
N PHE A 7 7.21 -13.61 0.51
CA PHE A 7 6.14 -14.12 1.35
C PHE A 7 6.40 -13.87 2.84
N TRP A 8 7.57 -14.27 3.36
CA TRP A 8 7.88 -14.09 4.79
C TRP A 8 8.03 -12.63 5.16
N PHE A 9 8.66 -11.81 4.31
CA PHE A 9 8.71 -10.37 4.51
C PHE A 9 7.31 -9.79 4.66
N THR A 10 6.40 -10.11 3.73
CA THR A 10 5.02 -9.62 3.77
C THR A 10 4.25 -10.10 5.00
N ASN A 11 4.42 -11.36 5.43
CA ASN A 11 3.74 -11.90 6.62
C ASN A 11 4.33 -11.42 7.94
N ILE A 12 5.57 -10.94 7.96
CA ILE A 12 6.18 -10.33 9.16
C ILE A 12 5.82 -8.85 9.22
N VAL A 13 6.01 -8.09 8.14
CA VAL A 13 5.82 -6.64 8.13
C VAL A 13 4.34 -6.26 8.06
N GLY A 14 3.49 -7.05 7.40
CA GLY A 14 2.04 -6.80 7.32
C GLY A 14 1.38 -6.64 8.69
N PRO A 15 1.52 -7.60 9.62
CA PRO A 15 1.01 -7.44 10.99
C PRO A 15 1.61 -6.27 11.77
N LEU A 16 2.86 -5.88 11.49
CA LEU A 16 3.47 -4.71 12.14
C LEU A 16 2.79 -3.40 11.76
N ILE A 17 2.14 -3.31 10.60
CA ILE A 17 1.28 -2.18 10.25
C ILE A 17 0.14 -2.06 11.27
N LEU A 18 -0.52 -3.17 11.61
CA LEU A 18 -1.61 -3.16 12.59
C LEU A 18 -1.13 -2.77 13.99
N VAL A 19 0.06 -3.21 14.39
CA VAL A 19 0.71 -2.78 15.64
C VAL A 19 1.00 -1.28 15.62
N SER A 20 1.47 -0.76 14.50
CA SER A 20 1.69 0.68 14.30
C SER A 20 0.39 1.48 14.45
N TYR A 21 -0.71 1.02 13.82
CA TYR A 21 -2.03 1.62 13.97
C TYR A 21 -2.53 1.60 15.42
N TRP A 22 -2.43 0.45 16.10
CA TRP A 22 -2.85 0.33 17.49
C TRP A 22 -2.10 1.32 18.40
N ARG A 23 -0.78 1.42 18.24
CA ARG A 23 0.05 2.37 19.00
C ARG A 23 -0.23 3.82 18.62
N GLY A 24 -0.43 4.11 17.34
CA GLY A 24 -0.69 5.47 16.85
C GLY A 24 -2.04 5.99 17.34
N VAL A 25 -3.11 5.23 17.13
CA VAL A 25 -4.47 5.58 17.59
C VAL A 25 -4.52 5.71 19.11
N GLY A 26 -3.85 4.84 19.86
CA GLY A 26 -3.79 4.92 21.31
C GLY A 26 -2.89 6.02 21.89
N ALA A 27 -2.24 6.83 21.05
CA ALA A 27 -1.32 7.88 21.50
C ALA A 27 -2.00 9.21 21.86
N PHE A 28 -3.27 9.41 21.45
CA PHE A 28 -4.05 10.61 21.71
C PHE A 28 -5.40 10.24 22.32
N ASP A 29 -5.94 11.10 23.19
CA ASP A 29 -7.28 10.91 23.77
C ASP A 29 -8.38 10.98 22.71
N ASP A 30 -8.19 11.86 21.72
CA ASP A 30 -9.03 11.94 20.51
C ASP A 30 -8.23 11.49 19.27
N PRO A 31 -8.42 10.24 18.80
CA PRO A 31 -7.77 9.75 17.60
C PRO A 31 -8.20 10.48 16.31
N LEU A 32 -9.25 11.29 16.35
CA LEU A 32 -9.70 12.04 15.17
C LEU A 32 -8.68 13.07 14.70
N VAL A 33 -7.70 13.43 15.54
CA VAL A 33 -6.58 14.31 15.15
C VAL A 33 -5.81 13.82 13.93
N TYR A 34 -5.77 12.49 13.68
CA TYR A 34 -5.11 11.93 12.50
C TYR A 34 -5.83 12.22 11.18
N TRP A 35 -7.07 12.72 11.22
CA TRP A 35 -7.79 13.15 10.02
C TRP A 35 -7.46 14.58 9.60
N GLY A 36 -6.80 15.38 10.45
CA GLY A 36 -6.53 16.79 10.16
C GLY A 36 -7.83 17.56 9.91
N ASP A 37 -7.87 18.33 8.82
CA ASP A 37 -9.05 19.11 8.42
C ASP A 37 -10.05 18.32 7.55
N VAL A 38 -9.89 17.00 7.38
CA VAL A 38 -10.84 16.18 6.60
C VAL A 38 -12.22 16.19 7.30
N PRO A 39 -13.30 16.62 6.61
CA PRO A 39 -14.60 16.76 7.23
C PRO A 39 -15.22 15.39 7.59
N PRO A 40 -16.03 15.29 8.67
CA PRO A 40 -16.60 14.01 9.15
C PRO A 40 -17.40 13.22 8.10
N SER A 41 -18.08 13.91 7.18
CA SER A 41 -18.80 13.27 6.07
C SER A 41 -17.87 12.48 5.15
N MET A 42 -16.68 13.02 4.88
CA MET A 42 -15.66 12.38 4.06
C MET A 42 -14.92 11.28 4.83
N GLN A 43 -14.68 11.46 6.14
CA GLN A 43 -14.15 10.38 6.98
C GLN A 43 -15.08 9.15 6.92
N THR A 44 -16.39 9.37 7.11
CA THR A 44 -17.42 8.31 7.04
C THR A 44 -17.47 7.65 5.66
N PHE A 45 -17.24 8.41 4.60
CA PHE A 45 -17.21 7.90 3.23
C PHE A 45 -15.93 7.09 2.91
N ILE A 46 -14.78 7.51 3.44
CA ILE A 46 -13.47 6.88 3.18
C ILE A 46 -13.29 5.59 3.97
N VAL A 47 -13.79 5.50 5.21
CA VAL A 47 -13.61 4.30 6.05
C VAL A 47 -14.03 3.00 5.36
N PRO A 48 -15.20 2.88 4.69
CA PRO A 48 -15.54 1.72 3.88
C PRO A 48 -14.49 1.36 2.81
N TRP A 49 -13.87 2.35 2.17
CA TRP A 49 -12.81 2.12 1.18
C TRP A 49 -11.55 1.51 1.76
N MET A 50 -11.25 1.71 3.05
CA MET A 50 -10.16 1.01 3.73
C MET A 50 -10.39 -0.51 3.75
N PHE A 51 -11.63 -0.96 3.97
CA PHE A 51 -11.99 -2.38 3.93
C PHE A 51 -12.00 -2.94 2.49
N VAL A 52 -12.42 -2.13 1.52
CA VAL A 52 -12.31 -2.46 0.09
C VAL A 52 -10.84 -2.66 -0.28
N ALA A 53 -9.95 -1.76 0.15
CA ALA A 53 -8.52 -1.89 -0.09
C ALA A 53 -7.91 -3.11 0.60
N ALA A 54 -8.29 -3.40 1.85
CA ALA A 54 -7.86 -4.62 2.54
C ALA A 54 -8.30 -5.89 1.80
N THR A 55 -9.52 -5.90 1.28
CA THR A 55 -10.02 -7.00 0.42
C THR A 55 -9.20 -7.11 -0.86
N GLY A 56 -8.92 -6.00 -1.53
CA GLY A 56 -8.10 -5.96 -2.74
C GLY A 56 -6.66 -6.45 -2.50
N TYR A 57 -6.07 -6.07 -1.38
CA TYR A 57 -4.76 -6.58 -0.95
C TYR A 57 -4.78 -8.11 -0.79
N LEU A 58 -5.79 -8.68 -0.13
CA LEU A 58 -5.92 -10.13 0.04
C LEU A 58 -6.13 -10.85 -1.30
N MET A 59 -6.88 -10.24 -2.24
CA MET A 59 -7.05 -10.77 -3.59
C MET A 59 -5.71 -10.86 -4.35
N MET A 60 -4.88 -9.81 -4.30
CA MET A 60 -3.52 -9.83 -4.85
C MET A 60 -2.64 -10.84 -4.14
N PHE A 61 -2.63 -10.81 -2.80
CA PHE A 61 -1.81 -11.69 -1.97
C PHE A 61 -2.07 -13.16 -2.29
N GLN A 62 -3.35 -13.54 -2.41
CA GLN A 62 -3.76 -14.88 -2.79
C GLN A 62 -3.17 -15.29 -4.15
N ARG A 63 -3.20 -14.38 -5.13
CA ARG A 63 -2.67 -14.65 -6.47
C ARG A 63 -1.15 -14.80 -6.47
N PHE A 64 -0.44 -13.85 -5.86
CA PHE A 64 1.02 -13.85 -5.84
C PHE A 64 1.63 -15.03 -5.08
N PHE A 65 1.04 -15.42 -3.95
CA PHE A 65 1.67 -16.38 -3.03
C PHE A 65 1.04 -17.77 -3.03
N PHE A 66 -0.20 -17.93 -3.45
CA PHE A 66 -0.86 -19.24 -3.45
C PHE A 66 -1.31 -19.71 -4.82
N ALA A 67 -1.77 -18.82 -5.71
CA ALA A 67 -2.29 -19.23 -7.01
C ALA A 67 -1.22 -19.37 -8.09
N TRP A 68 -0.26 -18.44 -8.15
CA TRP A 68 0.76 -18.41 -9.19
C TRP A 68 2.05 -19.09 -8.74
N SER A 69 2.62 -19.87 -9.65
CA SER A 69 3.91 -20.54 -9.50
C SER A 69 5.07 -19.55 -9.44
N GLU A 70 6.23 -20.00 -8.98
CA GLU A 70 7.43 -19.15 -8.92
C GLU A 70 7.87 -18.67 -10.31
N GLU A 71 7.74 -19.53 -11.32
CA GLU A 71 8.03 -19.20 -12.73
C GLU A 71 7.08 -18.10 -13.27
N GLU A 72 5.79 -18.19 -12.95
CA GLU A 72 4.81 -17.17 -13.34
C GLU A 72 5.10 -15.81 -12.72
N ILE A 73 5.50 -15.77 -11.44
CA ILE A 73 5.92 -14.54 -10.76
C ILE A 73 7.24 -14.02 -11.32
N ALA A 74 8.22 -14.88 -11.58
CA ALA A 74 9.51 -14.50 -12.15
C ALA A 74 9.36 -13.86 -13.54
N ALA A 75 8.35 -14.26 -14.30
CA ALA A 75 8.02 -13.72 -15.61
C ALA A 75 7.32 -12.33 -15.58
N LEU A 76 6.92 -11.83 -14.40
CA LEU A 76 6.34 -10.48 -14.28
C LEU A 76 7.36 -9.39 -14.65
N HIS A 77 6.91 -8.41 -15.43
CA HIS A 77 7.75 -7.35 -15.97
C HIS A 77 6.93 -6.08 -16.15
N TRP A 78 7.62 -4.94 -16.29
CA TRP A 78 6.98 -3.66 -16.55
C TRP A 78 6.43 -3.60 -17.98
N PRO A 79 5.37 -2.82 -18.25
CA PRO A 79 4.90 -2.58 -19.62
C PRO A 79 6.02 -2.11 -20.54
N GLY A 80 6.06 -2.65 -21.77
CA GLY A 80 7.11 -2.38 -22.75
C GLY A 80 8.41 -3.17 -22.55
N GLY A 81 8.56 -3.88 -21.43
CA GLY A 81 9.64 -4.83 -21.20
C GLY A 81 9.33 -6.25 -21.68
N VAL A 82 10.30 -7.14 -21.53
CA VAL A 82 10.15 -8.59 -21.71
C VAL A 82 10.37 -9.32 -20.39
N ALA A 83 9.89 -10.55 -20.29
CA ALA A 83 10.15 -11.40 -19.13
C ALA A 83 11.66 -11.72 -19.04
N ASP A 84 12.30 -11.27 -17.95
CA ASP A 84 13.74 -11.37 -17.71
C ASP A 84 14.07 -12.16 -16.43
N GLY A 85 13.09 -12.85 -15.85
CA GLY A 85 13.22 -13.60 -14.60
C GLY A 85 13.29 -12.74 -13.34
N GLN A 86 13.26 -11.40 -13.44
CA GLN A 86 13.40 -10.49 -12.30
C GLN A 86 12.05 -10.09 -11.66
N GLY A 87 10.93 -10.72 -12.06
CA GLY A 87 9.60 -10.39 -11.56
C GLY A 87 9.44 -10.51 -10.05
N VAL A 88 10.05 -11.54 -9.43
CA VAL A 88 10.08 -11.68 -7.96
C VAL A 88 10.77 -10.49 -7.29
N ARG A 89 11.85 -9.98 -7.90
CA ARG A 89 12.56 -8.81 -7.39
C ARG A 89 11.73 -7.54 -7.46
N ARG A 90 11.03 -7.33 -8.59
CA ARG A 90 10.10 -6.20 -8.74
C ARG A 90 8.97 -6.26 -7.74
N LEU A 91 8.39 -7.45 -7.55
CA LEU A 91 7.32 -7.69 -6.59
C LEU A 91 7.79 -7.39 -5.15
N PHE A 92 9.00 -7.80 -4.78
CA PHE A 92 9.58 -7.47 -3.47
C PHE A 92 9.77 -5.98 -3.27
N ILE A 93 10.30 -5.26 -4.27
CA ILE A 93 10.49 -3.80 -4.18
C ILE A 93 9.15 -3.11 -3.92
N LEU A 94 8.09 -3.52 -4.64
CA LEU A 94 6.75 -2.97 -4.44
C LEU A 94 6.19 -3.29 -3.04
N TYR A 95 6.33 -4.54 -2.58
CA TYR A 95 5.90 -4.90 -1.22
C TYR A 95 6.70 -4.17 -0.13
N ALA A 96 8.02 -4.03 -0.30
CA ALA A 96 8.86 -3.32 0.65
C ALA A 96 8.50 -1.84 0.70
N ALA A 97 8.38 -1.19 -0.47
CA ALA A 97 7.94 0.19 -0.57
C ALA A 97 6.57 0.38 0.09
N PHE A 98 5.57 -0.43 -0.29
CA PHE A 98 4.21 -0.33 0.24
C PHE A 98 4.14 -0.58 1.74
N LEU A 99 4.66 -1.71 2.24
CA LEU A 99 4.46 -2.13 3.62
C LEU A 99 5.28 -1.31 4.61
N LEU A 100 6.53 -0.95 4.28
CA LEU A 100 7.36 -0.17 5.18
C LEU A 100 6.81 1.24 5.34
N THR A 101 6.39 1.90 4.25
CA THR A 101 5.79 3.24 4.38
C THR A 101 4.41 3.20 5.00
N SER A 102 3.61 2.17 4.72
CA SER A 102 2.32 1.93 5.42
C SER A 102 2.48 1.59 6.89
N MET A 103 3.65 1.10 7.32
CA MET A 103 3.96 0.90 8.74
C MET A 103 4.37 2.22 9.41
N LEU A 104 5.08 3.10 8.70
CA LEU A 104 5.68 4.31 9.25
C LEU A 104 4.72 5.51 9.31
N TRP A 105 3.74 5.60 8.41
CA TRP A 105 2.98 6.84 8.20
C TRP A 105 2.34 7.39 9.48
N ILE A 106 1.63 6.57 10.28
CA ILE A 106 0.90 7.06 11.46
C ILE A 106 1.84 7.59 12.55
N ASP A 107 3.04 7.00 12.67
CA ASP A 107 4.05 7.47 13.61
C ASP A 107 4.70 8.77 13.16
N LEU A 108 4.95 8.91 11.86
CA LEU A 108 5.45 10.15 11.27
C LEU A 108 4.42 11.27 11.41
N THR A 109 3.14 10.97 11.18
CA THR A 109 2.04 11.91 11.40
C THR A 109 1.95 12.30 12.87
N ARG A 110 2.05 11.35 13.80
CA ARG A 110 2.10 11.65 15.25
C ARG A 110 3.24 12.57 15.60
N MET A 111 4.46 12.27 15.13
CA MET A 111 5.64 13.10 15.39
C MET A 111 5.43 14.52 14.85
N TYR A 112 4.82 14.66 13.68
CA TYR A 112 4.47 15.97 13.12
C TYR A 112 3.41 16.70 13.96
N ILE A 113 2.32 16.04 14.38
CA ILE A 113 1.27 16.66 15.23
C ILE A 113 1.86 17.20 16.54
N LEU A 114 2.77 16.43 17.17
CA LEU A 114 3.39 16.82 18.44
C LEU A 114 4.43 17.93 18.29
N SER A 115 5.10 18.01 17.15
CA SER A 115 6.15 19.00 16.89
C SER A 115 6.13 19.40 15.40
N PRO A 116 5.21 20.29 15.00
CA PRO A 116 5.04 20.67 13.60
C PRO A 116 6.31 21.24 13.01
N SER A 117 6.68 20.76 11.82
CA SER A 117 7.82 21.27 11.06
C SER A 117 7.65 20.97 9.58
N THR A 118 8.22 21.82 8.72
CA THR A 118 8.20 21.63 7.27
C THR A 118 8.82 20.29 6.87
N LEU A 119 9.93 19.90 7.50
CA LEU A 119 10.56 18.60 7.23
C LEU A 119 9.65 17.43 7.64
N GLY A 120 9.01 17.52 8.81
CA GLY A 120 8.06 16.50 9.27
C GLY A 120 6.89 16.33 8.29
N ALA A 121 6.29 17.44 7.84
CA ALA A 121 5.21 17.43 6.85
C ALA A 121 5.66 16.77 5.54
N VAL A 122 6.81 17.18 5.00
CA VAL A 122 7.36 16.61 3.75
C VAL A 122 7.59 15.11 3.89
N VAL A 123 8.14 14.65 5.02
CA VAL A 123 8.38 13.22 5.25
C VAL A 123 7.08 12.42 5.26
N VAL A 124 6.03 12.91 5.95
CA VAL A 124 4.70 12.28 5.95
C VAL A 124 4.13 12.18 4.53
N VAL A 125 4.19 13.28 3.77
CA VAL A 125 3.70 13.32 2.38
C VAL A 125 4.45 12.32 1.51
N VAL A 126 5.79 12.28 1.60
CA VAL A 126 6.61 11.37 0.80
C VAL A 126 6.29 9.90 1.10
N VAL A 127 6.12 9.51 2.37
CA VAL A 127 5.81 8.10 2.68
C VAL A 127 4.43 7.68 2.17
N LEU A 128 3.43 8.57 2.24
CA LEU A 128 2.09 8.32 1.68
C LEU A 128 2.15 8.18 0.15
N TRP A 129 2.88 9.05 -0.54
CA TRP A 129 3.08 8.94 -1.98
C TRP A 129 3.83 7.67 -2.39
N ILE A 130 4.84 7.24 -1.63
CA ILE A 130 5.52 5.96 -1.90
C ILE A 130 4.55 4.78 -1.74
N ALA A 131 3.72 4.77 -0.68
CA ALA A 131 2.70 3.73 -0.51
C ALA A 131 1.70 3.74 -1.68
N GLY A 132 1.18 4.93 -2.02
CA GLY A 132 0.26 5.13 -3.13
C GLY A 132 0.84 4.67 -4.47
N LEU A 133 2.06 5.08 -4.83
CA LEU A 133 2.71 4.68 -6.08
C LEU A 133 3.02 3.17 -6.11
N ALA A 134 3.45 2.58 -4.99
CA ALA A 134 3.67 1.15 -4.91
C ALA A 134 2.36 0.36 -5.11
N SER A 135 1.23 0.85 -4.59
CA SER A 135 -0.08 0.24 -4.78
C SER A 135 -0.45 0.16 -6.28
N VAL A 136 -0.24 1.24 -7.03
CA VAL A 136 -0.45 1.29 -8.50
C VAL A 136 0.56 0.39 -9.21
N GLY A 137 1.80 0.39 -8.72
CA GLY A 137 2.90 -0.40 -9.25
C GLY A 137 2.59 -1.90 -9.30
N PHE A 138 1.83 -2.45 -8.35
CA PHE A 138 1.40 -3.86 -8.42
C PHE A 138 0.54 -4.13 -9.66
N GLY A 139 -0.42 -3.25 -9.95
CA GLY A 139 -1.27 -3.38 -11.13
C GLY A 139 -0.47 -3.25 -12.42
N VAL A 140 0.42 -2.26 -12.48
CA VAL A 140 1.33 -2.04 -13.61
C VAL A 140 2.23 -3.24 -13.86
N LEU A 141 2.73 -3.90 -12.80
CA LEU A 141 3.58 -5.09 -12.90
C LEU A 141 2.81 -6.32 -13.43
N VAL A 142 1.55 -6.48 -13.06
CA VAL A 142 0.70 -7.60 -13.50
C VAL A 142 0.20 -7.40 -14.93
N TRP A 143 -0.02 -6.14 -15.34
CA TRP A 143 -0.71 -5.78 -16.57
C TRP A 143 -0.22 -6.50 -17.84
N PRO A 144 1.10 -6.61 -18.12
CA PRO A 144 1.57 -7.26 -19.34
C PRO A 144 1.23 -8.75 -19.41
N SER A 145 1.13 -9.42 -18.25
CA SER A 145 0.87 -10.86 -18.16
C SER A 145 -0.63 -11.21 -18.03
N ARG A 146 -1.53 -10.21 -18.10
CA ARG A 146 -2.96 -10.38 -17.79
C ARG A 146 -3.70 -11.41 -18.64
N HIS A 147 -3.31 -11.57 -19.90
CA HIS A 147 -3.93 -12.54 -20.82
C HIS A 147 -3.40 -13.96 -20.64
N ARG A 148 -2.20 -14.10 -20.07
CA ARG A 148 -1.50 -15.38 -19.89
C ARG A 148 -1.77 -16.01 -18.53
N LEU A 149 -1.84 -15.18 -17.48
CA LEU A 149 -1.98 -15.66 -16.10
C LEU A 149 -3.44 -15.87 -15.73
N LYS A 150 -3.78 -17.11 -15.38
CA LYS A 150 -5.12 -17.46 -14.90
C LYS A 150 -5.43 -16.64 -13.63
N GLY A 151 -6.55 -15.92 -13.65
CA GLY A 151 -6.99 -15.09 -12.52
C GLY A 151 -6.26 -13.74 -12.40
N ALA A 152 -5.54 -13.28 -13.43
CA ALA A 152 -4.94 -11.94 -13.42
C ALA A 152 -5.95 -10.81 -13.20
N ASN A 153 -7.18 -10.95 -13.70
CA ASN A 153 -8.23 -9.96 -13.46
C ASN A 153 -8.57 -9.81 -11.96
N ILE A 154 -8.40 -10.87 -11.15
CA ILE A 154 -8.61 -10.81 -9.69
C ILE A 154 -7.46 -10.05 -9.03
N ALA A 155 -6.21 -10.29 -9.45
CA ALA A 155 -5.08 -9.50 -8.97
C ALA A 155 -5.21 -8.02 -9.37
N LEU A 156 -5.59 -7.73 -10.62
CA LEU A 156 -5.77 -6.37 -11.13
C LEU A 156 -6.93 -5.63 -10.44
N ALA A 157 -8.06 -6.31 -10.21
CA ALA A 157 -9.15 -5.75 -9.41
C ALA A 157 -8.67 -5.43 -7.99
N GLY A 158 -7.90 -6.32 -7.38
CA GLY A 158 -7.30 -6.08 -6.07
C GLY A 158 -6.33 -4.89 -6.05
N CYS A 159 -5.50 -4.75 -7.10
CA CYS A 159 -4.61 -3.59 -7.26
C CYS A 159 -5.41 -2.30 -7.35
N LEU A 160 -6.48 -2.28 -8.15
CA LEU A 160 -7.34 -1.10 -8.31
C LEU A 160 -8.00 -0.71 -6.98
N MET A 161 -8.58 -1.67 -6.26
CA MET A 161 -9.19 -1.44 -4.95
C MET A 161 -8.18 -0.87 -3.95
N LEU A 162 -6.96 -1.40 -3.93
CA LEU A 162 -5.88 -0.90 -3.08
C LEU A 162 -5.45 0.52 -3.46
N SER A 163 -5.30 0.80 -4.76
CA SER A 163 -4.87 2.12 -5.24
C SER A 163 -5.91 3.22 -5.06
N ILE A 164 -7.20 2.91 -5.13
CA ILE A 164 -8.25 3.89 -4.82
C ILE A 164 -8.05 4.43 -3.40
N GLN A 165 -7.80 3.56 -2.42
CA GLN A 165 -7.50 3.98 -1.06
C GLN A 165 -6.14 4.64 -0.96
N CYS A 166 -5.05 3.92 -1.26
CA CYS A 166 -3.71 4.38 -0.89
C CYS A 166 -3.21 5.54 -1.77
N THR A 167 -3.61 5.59 -3.04
CA THR A 167 -3.26 6.71 -3.92
C THR A 167 -4.31 7.81 -3.86
N GLY A 168 -5.58 7.45 -4.02
CA GLY A 168 -6.68 8.41 -4.09
C GLY A 168 -6.98 9.06 -2.75
N TRP A 169 -7.39 8.26 -1.76
CA TRP A 169 -7.81 8.76 -0.46
C TRP A 169 -6.63 9.19 0.42
N ASP A 170 -5.56 8.40 0.49
CA ASP A 170 -4.46 8.67 1.43
C ASP A 170 -3.43 9.66 0.84
N ALA A 171 -2.82 9.35 -0.31
CA ALA A 171 -1.72 10.18 -0.84
C ALA A 171 -2.17 11.49 -1.49
N ILE A 172 -3.39 11.55 -2.06
CA ILE A 172 -3.92 12.75 -2.70
C ILE A 172 -4.88 13.47 -1.74
N TYR A 173 -6.03 12.87 -1.45
CA TYR A 173 -7.11 13.58 -0.76
C TYR A 173 -6.74 13.96 0.67
N TRP A 174 -6.26 13.02 1.49
CA TRP A 174 -5.87 13.29 2.87
C TRP A 174 -4.72 14.30 2.92
N VAL A 175 -3.67 14.15 2.10
CA VAL A 175 -2.55 15.10 2.06
C VAL A 175 -3.01 16.53 1.73
N MET A 176 -3.97 16.68 0.81
CA MET A 176 -4.53 17.98 0.44
C MET A 176 -5.36 18.62 1.56
N ASN A 177 -5.91 17.81 2.48
CA ASN A 177 -6.86 18.25 3.51
C ASN A 177 -6.33 18.04 4.94
N PHE A 178 -5.06 17.70 5.14
CA PHE A 178 -4.56 17.38 6.48
C PHE A 178 -4.34 18.62 7.36
N GLY A 179 -4.19 19.82 6.78
CA GLY A 179 -3.99 21.06 7.54
C GLY A 179 -2.55 21.24 8.05
N TRP A 180 -1.57 20.79 7.27
CA TRP A 180 -0.13 20.89 7.58
C TRP A 180 0.40 22.32 7.72
#